data_AF-A0A7R9SIT1-F1
#
_entry.id   AF-A0A7R9SIT1-F1
#
_cell.length_a   1.000
_cell.length_b   1.000
_cell.length_c   1.000
_cell.angle_alpha   90.00
_cell.angle_beta   90.00
_cell.angle_gamma   90.00
#
_symmetry.space_group_name_H-M   'P 1'
#
loop_
_entity.id
_entity.type
_entity.pdbx_description
1 polymer ?
#
loop_
_entity_poly.entity_id
_entity_poly.type
_entity_poly.pdbx_seq_one_letter_code
_entity_poly.pdbx_strand_id
1 'polypeptide(L)'
;NFPVVSGAVYWVRHLFHQIKTPMLKFLTMPELLEGNNGTVTKNHYLELGRKMRKYEEIKIEDWKQSVEKVLPGLLKHPILKECERKA
;
A
#
# COMPACT_ATOMS: atom_id res chain seq x y z
N ASN A 1 -11.59 -8.88 -8.60
CA ASN A 1 -10.19 -9.22 -8.95
C ASN A 1 -9.39 -7.92 -8.90
N PHE A 2 -8.52 -7.73 -7.93
CA PHE A 2 -7.64 -6.56 -7.87
C PHE A 2 -6.27 -6.93 -8.48
N PRO A 3 -5.61 -6.03 -9.20
CA PRO A 3 -4.20 -6.23 -9.57
C PRO A 3 -3.38 -6.57 -8.32
N VAL A 4 -2.44 -7.50 -8.41
CA VAL A 4 -1.65 -8.00 -7.26
C VAL A 4 -1.02 -6.87 -6.45
N VAL A 5 -0.56 -5.81 -7.12
CA VAL A 5 -0.01 -4.61 -6.47
C VAL A 5 -1.09 -3.83 -5.70
N SER A 6 -2.25 -3.61 -6.30
CA SER A 6 -3.38 -2.91 -5.66
C SER A 6 -3.90 -3.68 -4.44
N GLY A 7 -3.86 -5.01 -4.47
CA GLY A 7 -4.22 -5.85 -3.33
C GLY A 7 -3.28 -5.66 -2.14
N ALA A 8 -1.96 -5.63 -2.38
CA ALA A 8 -0.97 -5.41 -1.33
C ALA A 8 -1.09 -4.01 -0.69
N VAL A 9 -1.29 -2.96 -1.52
CA VAL A 9 -1.51 -1.59 -1.04
C VAL A 9 -2.80 -1.48 -0.23
N TYR A 10 -3.89 -2.08 -0.73
CA TYR A 10 -5.17 -2.12 -0.02
C TYR A 10 -5.03 -2.79 1.36
N TRP A 11 -4.33 -3.92 1.42
CA TRP A 11 -4.09 -4.63 2.67
C TRP A 11 -3.36 -3.77 3.70
N VAL A 12 -2.32 -3.04 3.31
CA VAL A 12 -1.56 -2.19 4.24
C VAL A 12 -2.42 -1.06 4.77
N ARG A 13 -3.21 -0.41 3.91
CA ARG A 13 -4.15 0.64 4.32
C ARG A 13 -5.23 0.09 5.26
N HIS A 14 -5.74 -1.10 4.96
CA HIS A 14 -6.73 -1.76 5.79
C HIS A 14 -6.17 -2.09 7.18
N LEU A 15 -4.98 -2.69 7.24
CA LEU A 15 -4.30 -2.99 8.50
C LEU A 15 -4.06 -1.72 9.33
N PHE A 16 -3.59 -0.64 8.70
CA PHE A 16 -3.39 0.64 9.38
C PHE A 16 -4.70 1.20 9.96
N HIS A 17 -5.80 1.10 9.21
CA HIS A 17 -7.11 1.53 9.68
C HIS A 17 -7.59 0.68 10.89
N GLN A 18 -7.36 -0.63 10.86
CA GLN A 18 -7.74 -1.52 11.96
C GLN A 18 -6.99 -1.22 13.25
N ILE A 19 -5.67 -0.98 13.18
CA ILE A 19 -4.86 -0.65 14.37
C ILE A 19 -5.10 0.78 14.89
N LYS A 20 -5.59 1.68 14.04
CA LYS A 20 -5.93 3.07 14.43
C LYS A 20 -7.10 3.11 15.42
N THR A 21 -8.13 2.32 15.19
CA THR A 21 -9.33 2.29 16.04
C THR A 21 -9.03 2.03 17.53
N PRO A 22 -8.28 0.99 17.93
CA PRO A 22 -7.91 0.79 19.33
C PRO A 22 -6.96 1.89 19.83
N MET A 23 -6.02 2.36 19.02
CA MET A 23 -5.10 3.46 19.42
C MET A 23 -5.82 4.76 19.75
N LEU A 24 -6.89 5.10 19.02
CA LEU A 24 -7.73 6.25 19.36
C LEU A 24 -8.41 6.09 20.71
N LYS A 25 -8.86 4.89 21.08
CA LYS A 25 -9.41 4.61 22.41
C LYS A 25 -8.34 4.72 23.50
N PHE A 26 -7.12 4.25 23.25
CA PHE A 26 -6.00 4.43 24.17
C PHE A 26 -5.70 5.92 24.42
N LEU A 27 -5.79 6.77 23.40
CA LEU A 27 -5.59 8.21 23.53
C LEU A 27 -6.67 8.91 24.39
N THR A 28 -7.89 8.37 24.44
CA THR A 28 -8.95 8.92 25.30
C THR A 28 -8.76 8.60 26.79
N MET A 29 -7.82 7.71 27.14
CA MET A 29 -7.49 7.33 28.52
C MET A 29 -5.99 7.58 28.78
N PRO A 30 -5.57 8.84 28.98
CA PRO A 30 -4.16 9.21 29.09
C PRO A 30 -3.44 8.52 30.27
N GLU A 31 -4.14 8.24 31.38
CA GLU A 31 -3.59 7.49 32.52
C GLU A 31 -3.03 6.11 32.12
N LEU A 32 -3.62 5.46 31.11
CA LEU A 32 -3.17 4.16 30.62
C LEU A 32 -1.93 4.26 29.70
N LEU A 33 -1.70 5.44 29.12
CA LEU A 33 -0.56 5.73 28.25
C LEU A 33 0.68 6.23 28.99
N GLU A 34 0.50 6.86 30.15
CA GLU A 34 1.59 7.38 30.98
C GLU A 34 2.39 6.29 31.70
N GLY A 35 1.84 5.08 31.81
CA GLY A 35 2.59 3.91 32.28
C GLY A 35 3.72 3.50 31.31
N ASN A 36 4.74 2.82 31.84
CA ASN A 36 5.88 2.30 31.05
C ASN A 36 5.41 1.48 29.83
N ASN A 37 4.40 0.63 30.01
CA ASN A 37 3.84 -0.20 28.93
C ASN A 37 3.08 0.62 27.88
N GLY A 38 2.41 1.71 28.28
CA GLY A 38 1.70 2.61 27.38
C GLY A 38 2.65 3.38 26.46
N THR A 39 3.77 3.84 27.01
CA THR A 39 4.82 4.53 26.25
C THR A 39 5.46 3.61 25.21
N VAL A 40 5.78 2.36 25.58
CA VAL A 40 6.30 1.34 24.65
C VAL A 40 5.30 1.07 23.52
N THR A 41 4.03 0.89 23.86
CA THR A 41 2.95 0.62 22.89
C THR A 41 2.78 1.79 21.90
N LYS A 42 2.84 3.03 22.37
CA LYS A 42 2.78 4.24 21.54
C LYS A 42 3.97 4.32 20.56
N ASN A 43 5.17 4.06 21.05
CA ASN A 43 6.38 4.07 20.22
C ASN A 43 6.31 2.99 19.14
N HIS A 44 5.86 1.78 19.49
CA HIS A 44 5.70 0.69 18.54
C HIS A 44 4.66 1.02 17.46
N TYR A 45 3.54 1.66 17.83
CA TYR A 45 2.54 2.13 16.86
C TYR A 45 3.10 3.14 15.87
N LEU A 46 3.87 4.13 16.36
CA LEU A 46 4.51 5.13 15.50
C LEU A 46 5.53 4.49 14.55
N GLU A 47 6.34 3.57 15.04
CA GLU A 47 7.31 2.83 14.22
C GLU A 47 6.60 1.99 13.16
N LEU A 48 5.54 1.26 13.54
CA LEU A 48 4.75 0.44 12.64
C LEU A 48 4.08 1.29 11.55
N GLY A 49 3.47 2.43 11.91
CA GLY A 49 2.88 3.36 10.95
C GLY A 49 3.89 3.88 9.92
N ARG A 50 5.11 4.22 10.35
CA ARG A 50 6.21 4.61 9.45
C ARG A 50 6.61 3.48 8.51
N LYS A 51 6.73 2.25 9.03
CA LYS A 51 7.06 1.07 8.21
C LYS A 51 5.98 0.76 7.17
N MET A 52 4.71 0.82 7.56
CA MET A 52 3.58 0.61 6.66
C MET A 52 3.54 1.64 5.53
N ARG A 53 3.71 2.93 5.85
CA ARG A 53 3.78 4.00 4.85
C ARG A 53 4.95 3.80 3.87
N LYS A 54 6.14 3.51 4.39
CA LYS A 54 7.32 3.23 3.57
C LYS A 54 7.09 2.05 2.63
N TYR A 55 6.45 0.98 3.13
CA TYR A 55 6.12 -0.18 2.32
C TYR A 55 5.17 0.19 1.16
N GLU A 56 4.13 0.97 1.43
CA GLU A 56 3.21 1.45 0.41
C GLU A 56 3.91 2.30 -0.65
N GLU A 57 4.75 3.26 -0.23
CA GLU A 57 5.51 4.13 -1.12
C GLU A 57 6.43 3.32 -2.05
N ILE A 58 7.18 2.35 -1.50
CA ILE A 58 8.04 1.45 -2.30
C ILE A 58 7.22 0.65 -3.31
N LYS A 59 6.09 0.07 -2.89
CA LYS A 59 5.27 -0.75 -3.79
C LYS A 59 4.65 0.03 -4.93
N ILE A 60 4.25 1.29 -4.69
CA ILE A 60 3.71 2.17 -5.73
C ILE A 60 4.81 2.58 -6.71
N GLU A 61 5.98 2.93 -6.19
CA GLU A 61 7.12 3.34 -7.02
C GLU A 61 7.63 2.18 -7.90
N ASP A 62 7.80 0.99 -7.33
CA ASP A 62 8.19 -0.22 -8.08
C ASP A 62 7.18 -0.53 -9.20
N TRP A 63 5.89 -0.40 -8.90
CA TRP A 63 4.83 -0.61 -9.88
C TRP A 63 4.87 0.43 -10.99
N LYS A 64 5.05 1.71 -10.64
CA LYS A 64 5.16 2.80 -11.62
C LYS A 64 6.33 2.55 -12.58
N GLN A 65 7.51 2.21 -12.06
CA GLN A 65 8.68 1.90 -12.89
C GLN A 65 8.45 0.67 -13.78
N SER A 66 7.76 -0.36 -13.27
CA SER A 66 7.39 -1.53 -14.07
C SER A 66 6.43 -1.16 -15.19
N VAL A 67 5.44 -0.30 -14.91
CA VAL A 67 4.47 0.15 -15.92
C VAL A 67 5.16 1.01 -16.97
N GLU A 68 6.00 1.97 -16.59
CA GLU A 68 6.73 2.84 -17.53
C GLU A 68 7.63 2.06 -18.50
N LYS A 69 8.20 0.92 -18.06
CA LYS A 69 8.98 0.04 -18.94
C LYS A 69 8.12 -0.71 -19.97
N VAL A 70 6.92 -1.13 -19.59
CA VAL A 70 6.04 -1.97 -20.42
C VAL A 70 5.13 -1.12 -21.31
N LEU A 71 4.76 0.07 -20.85
CA LEU A 71 3.80 0.97 -21.49
C LEU A 71 4.16 1.34 -22.95
N PRO A 72 5.42 1.67 -23.30
CA PRO A 72 5.79 1.98 -24.67
C PRO A 72 5.65 0.79 -25.64
N GLY A 73 5.75 -0.45 -25.13
CA GLY A 73 5.54 -1.66 -25.93
C GLY A 73 4.05 -1.92 -26.18
N LEU A 74 3.22 -1.73 -25.15
CA LEU A 74 1.77 -1.90 -25.24
C LEU A 74 1.09 -0.81 -26.09
N LEU A 75 1.53 0.43 -25.97
CA LEU A 75 0.96 1.57 -26.74
C LEU A 75 1.29 1.51 -28.23
N LYS A 76 2.31 0.74 -28.64
CA LYS A 76 2.69 0.56 -30.04
C LYS A 76 1.93 -0.58 -30.72
N HIS A 77 1.11 -1.34 -30.00
CA HIS A 77 0.34 -2.40 -30.62
C HIS A 77 -0.85 -1.81 -31.40
N PRO A 78 -0.90 -2.03 -32.73
CA PRO A 78 -2.03 -1.57 -33.52
C PRO A 78 -3.30 -2.30 -33.07
N ILE A 79 -4.35 -1.52 -32.80
CA ILE A 79 -5.67 -2.03 -32.37
C ILE A 79 -6.30 -2.89 -33.48
N LEU A 80 -5.96 -2.58 -34.74
CA LEU A 80 -6.32 -3.35 -35.91
C LEU A 80 -5.16 -4.30 -36.24
N LYS A 81 -5.34 -5.59 -35.97
CA LYS A 81 -4.48 -6.62 -36.57
C LYS A 81 -4.82 -6.71 -38.06
N GLU A 82 -3.81 -6.60 -38.91
CA GLU A 82 -3.95 -6.93 -40.34
C GLU A 82 -4.35 -8.41 -40.41
N CYS A 83 -5.60 -8.67 -40.81
CA CYS A 83 -6.04 -10.02 -41.11
C CYS A 83 -5.37 -10.37 -42.44
N GLU A 84 -4.24 -11.07 -42.40
CA GLU A 84 -3.63 -11.63 -43.60
C GLU A 84 -4.63 -12.62 -44.23
N ARG A 85 -5.49 -12.10 -45.10
CA ARG A 85 -6.21 -12.91 -46.09
C ARG A 85 -5.13 -13.43 -47.03
N LYS A 86 -4.67 -14.64 -46.76
CA LYS A 86 -3.91 -15.44 -47.74
C LYS A 86 -4.76 -15.51 -49.01
N ALA A 87 -4.18 -15.01 -50.10
CA ALA A 87 -4.74 -15.04 -51.45
C ALA A 87 -4.91 -16.49 -51.95
#